data_AF-A0AB33JCA9-F1
#
_entry.id   AF-A0AB33JCA9-F1
#
_cell.length_a   1.000
_cell.length_b   1.000
_cell.length_c   1.000
_cell.angle_alpha   90.00
_cell.angle_beta   90.00
_cell.angle_gamma   90.00
#
_symmetry.space_group_name_H-M   'P 1'
#
loop_
_entity.id
_entity.type
_entity.pdbx_description
1 polymer ?
#
loop_
_entity_poly.entity_id
_entity_poly.type
_entity_poly.pdbx_seq_one_letter_code
_entity_poly.pdbx_strand_id
1 'polypeptide(L)'
;MNSKELNAQYEKSNNQENKMKSQSKYEVIILVIFIAGVLTGITGYLLHTKIVKRAVSPVVDFIEKEEITTGKTGLFDNPDSLGYYLDSGFVPNAKVAYQVAMNILYPIYGYSRIVKEKQLMDKQVWIITGFKDSLSKGGVVELYLRRKDGKVILVA
;
A
#
# COMPACT_ATOMS: atom_id res chain seq x y z
N MET A 1 -74.38 15.53 20.00
CA MET A 1 -72.96 15.91 19.81
C MET A 1 -72.91 17.38 19.42
N ASN A 2 -72.17 18.20 20.16
CA ASN A 2 -72.12 19.65 19.94
C ASN A 2 -71.19 19.96 18.74
N SER A 3 -71.50 20.98 17.93
CA SER A 3 -70.62 21.44 16.83
C SER A 3 -69.19 21.75 17.30
N LYS A 4 -69.02 22.18 18.56
CA LYS A 4 -67.69 22.36 19.17
C LYS A 4 -66.91 21.05 19.31
N GLU A 5 -67.57 19.95 19.67
CA GLU A 5 -66.93 18.64 19.83
C GLU A 5 -66.55 18.06 18.46
N LEU A 6 -67.42 18.22 17.46
CA LEU A 6 -67.16 17.79 16.09
C LEU A 6 -65.92 18.50 15.50
N ASN A 7 -65.82 19.82 15.69
CA ASN A 7 -64.68 20.61 15.21
C ASN A 7 -63.37 20.21 15.90
N ALA A 8 -63.40 20.00 17.23
CA ALA A 8 -62.22 19.56 17.97
C ALA A 8 -61.75 18.16 17.55
N GLN A 9 -62.67 17.25 17.22
CA GLN A 9 -62.33 15.92 16.72
C GLN A 9 -61.73 15.98 15.31
N TYR A 10 -62.28 16.84 14.43
CA TYR A 10 -61.73 17.07 13.10
C TYR A 10 -60.31 17.64 13.14
N GLU A 11 -60.05 18.65 13.98
CA GLU A 11 -58.71 19.22 14.15
C GLU A 11 -57.70 18.21 14.68
N LYS A 12 -58.10 17.36 15.64
CA LYS A 12 -57.25 16.27 16.16
C LYS A 12 -56.89 15.26 15.08
N SER A 13 -57.87 14.85 14.27
CA SER A 13 -57.67 13.93 13.14
C SER A 13 -56.68 14.52 12.12
N ASN A 14 -56.89 15.77 11.73
CA ASN A 14 -56.06 16.45 10.74
C ASN A 14 -54.62 16.65 11.23
N ASN A 15 -54.45 16.98 12.52
CA ASN A 15 -53.12 17.08 13.14
C ASN A 15 -52.41 15.72 13.24
N GLN A 16 -53.14 14.63 13.53
CA GLN A 16 -52.56 13.28 13.54
C GLN A 16 -52.11 12.84 12.15
N GLU A 17 -52.92 13.08 11.12
CA GLU A 17 -52.58 12.77 9.73
C GLU A 17 -51.32 13.53 9.28
N ASN A 18 -51.24 14.82 9.60
CA ASN A 18 -50.06 15.64 9.28
C ASN A 18 -48.81 15.17 10.03
N LYS A 19 -48.95 14.74 11.29
CA LYS A 19 -47.85 14.17 12.07
C LYS A 19 -47.35 12.86 11.47
N MET A 20 -48.25 11.96 11.04
CA MET A 20 -47.89 10.70 10.39
C MET A 20 -47.19 10.93 9.04
N LYS A 21 -47.70 11.86 8.21
CA LYS A 21 -47.05 12.26 6.94
C LYS A 21 -45.69 12.92 7.15
N SER A 22 -45.49 13.63 8.26
CA SER A 22 -44.20 14.22 8.58
C SER A 22 -43.20 13.15 9.04
N GLN A 23 -43.63 12.19 9.85
CA GLN A 23 -42.76 11.13 10.37
C GLN A 23 -42.22 10.24 9.24
N SER A 24 -43.06 9.86 8.27
CA SER A 24 -42.62 9.03 7.14
C SER A 24 -41.57 9.69 6.24
N LYS A 25 -41.59 11.03 6.12
CA LYS A 25 -40.57 11.77 5.35
C LYS A 25 -39.18 11.65 5.97
N TYR A 26 -39.07 11.69 7.30
CA TYR A 26 -37.77 11.58 7.96
C TYR A 26 -37.17 10.18 7.84
N GLU A 27 -38.00 9.14 7.91
CA GLU A 27 -37.54 7.75 7.71
C GLU A 27 -36.94 7.57 6.31
N VAL A 28 -37.59 8.12 5.27
CA VAL A 28 -37.07 8.09 3.90
C VAL A 28 -35.76 8.86 3.77
N ILE A 29 -35.66 10.05 4.38
CA ILE A 29 -34.42 10.86 4.33
C ILE A 29 -33.25 10.12 5.01
N ILE A 30 -33.48 9.53 6.18
CA ILE A 30 -32.45 8.78 6.91
C ILE A 30 -31.98 7.58 6.07
N LEU A 31 -32.89 6.85 5.44
CA LEU A 31 -32.56 5.72 4.57
C LEU A 31 -31.68 6.16 3.39
N VAL A 32 -32.01 7.29 2.75
CA VAL A 32 -31.23 7.82 1.61
C VAL A 32 -29.81 8.23 2.03
N ILE A 33 -29.66 8.89 3.18
CA ILE A 33 -28.33 9.28 3.71
C ILE A 33 -27.49 8.04 4.02
N PHE A 34 -28.10 7.01 4.61
CA PHE A 34 -27.41 5.76 4.92
C PHE A 34 -26.89 5.06 3.65
N ILE A 35 -27.72 4.95 2.62
CA ILE A 35 -27.33 4.34 1.33
C ILE A 35 -26.19 5.13 0.67
N ALA A 36 -26.25 6.47 0.68
CA ALA A 36 -25.19 7.31 0.14
C ALA A 36 -23.85 7.13 0.90
N GLY A 37 -23.90 6.98 2.22
CA GLY A 37 -22.72 6.70 3.05
C GLY A 37 -22.08 5.34 2.74
N VAL A 38 -22.88 4.29 2.54
CA VAL A 38 -22.36 2.96 2.17
C VAL A 38 -21.72 2.98 0.78
N LEU A 39 -22.37 3.62 -0.20
CA LEU A 39 -21.83 3.73 -1.56
C LEU A 39 -20.51 4.49 -1.62
N THR A 40 -20.40 5.61 -0.89
CA THR A 40 -19.15 6.38 -0.81
C THR A 40 -18.02 5.59 -0.14
N GLY A 41 -18.33 4.83 0.93
CA GLY A 41 -17.38 3.94 1.59
C GLY A 41 -16.84 2.82 0.67
N ILE A 42 -17.73 2.11 -0.04
CA ILE A 42 -17.34 1.05 -0.99
C ILE A 42 -16.45 1.61 -2.10
N THR A 43 -16.80 2.78 -2.64
CA THR A 43 -16.03 3.43 -3.71
C THR A 43 -14.61 3.79 -3.24
N GLY A 44 -14.48 4.34 -2.03
CA GLY A 44 -13.18 4.64 -1.41
C GLY A 44 -12.32 3.38 -1.20
N TYR A 45 -12.92 2.30 -0.70
CA TYR A 45 -12.23 1.02 -0.51
C TYR A 45 -11.68 0.44 -1.83
N LEU A 46 -12.49 0.46 -2.90
CA LEU A 46 -12.06 -0.02 -4.22
C LEU A 46 -10.93 0.82 -4.81
N LEU A 47 -10.93 2.14 -4.61
CA LEU A 47 -9.83 3.00 -5.05
C LEU A 47 -8.53 2.69 -4.31
N HIS A 48 -8.59 2.51 -2.99
CA HIS A 48 -7.40 2.21 -2.18
C HIS A 48 -6.71 0.92 -2.61
N THR A 49 -7.48 -0.16 -2.87
CA THR A 49 -6.91 -1.45 -3.30
C THR A 49 -6.24 -1.40 -4.67
N LYS A 50 -6.72 -0.57 -5.61
CA LYS A 50 -6.09 -0.39 -6.93
C LYS A 50 -4.77 0.37 -6.85
N ILE A 51 -4.66 1.36 -5.96
CA ILE A 51 -3.43 2.16 -5.79
C ILE A 51 -2.32 1.31 -5.15
N VAL A 52 -2.65 0.49 -4.15
CA VAL A 52 -1.66 -0.39 -3.48
C VAL A 52 -1.11 -1.44 -4.45
N LYS A 53 -1.93 -2.01 -5.34
CA LYS A 53 -1.44 -2.99 -6.33
C LYS A 53 -0.50 -2.40 -7.39
N ARG A 54 -0.66 -1.11 -7.75
CA ARG A 54 0.28 -0.44 -8.67
C ARG A 54 1.61 -0.07 -8.02
N ALA A 55 1.66 0.08 -6.70
CA ALA A 55 2.89 0.41 -5.98
C ALA A 55 3.81 -0.81 -5.74
N VAL A 56 3.29 -2.04 -5.80
CA VAL A 56 4.06 -3.27 -5.52
C VAL A 56 4.46 -4.04 -6.78
N SER A 57 3.91 -3.69 -7.95
CA SER A 57 4.06 -4.47 -9.20
C SER A 57 4.87 -3.82 -10.34
N PRO A 58 5.93 -3.03 -10.08
CA PRO A 58 6.99 -2.90 -11.09
C PRO A 58 8.30 -3.58 -10.68
N VAL A 59 8.58 -3.77 -9.39
CA VAL A 59 9.91 -4.24 -8.94
C VAL A 59 10.19 -5.71 -9.32
N VAL A 60 9.16 -6.56 -9.35
CA VAL A 60 9.33 -7.97 -9.76
C VAL A 60 9.57 -8.08 -11.27
N ASP A 61 8.92 -7.25 -12.09
CA ASP A 61 9.09 -7.25 -13.55
C ASP A 61 10.44 -6.64 -13.99
N PHE A 62 11.06 -5.78 -13.17
CA PHE A 62 12.39 -5.23 -13.47
C PHE A 62 13.52 -6.24 -13.23
N ILE A 63 13.36 -7.20 -12.29
CA ILE A 63 14.34 -8.26 -12.07
C ILE A 63 14.31 -9.29 -13.21
N GLU A 64 13.17 -9.46 -13.88
CA GLU A 64 13.04 -10.39 -15.00
C GLU A 64 13.55 -9.82 -16.34
N LYS A 65 13.74 -8.49 -16.44
CA LYS A 65 14.08 -7.82 -17.72
C LYS A 65 15.46 -7.18 -17.82
N GLU A 66 16.22 -7.01 -16.73
CA GLU A 66 17.64 -6.71 -16.88
C GLU A 66 18.38 -8.00 -17.28
N GLU A 67 18.47 -8.15 -18.60
CA GLU A 67 19.45 -8.90 -19.36
C GLU A 67 20.76 -9.07 -18.57
N ILE A 68 20.83 -10.16 -17.81
CA ILE A 68 22.05 -10.71 -17.24
C ILE A 68 22.91 -11.06 -18.45
N THR A 69 23.70 -10.08 -18.88
CA THR A 69 24.77 -10.26 -19.86
C THR A 69 25.59 -11.43 -19.39
N THR A 70 25.48 -12.50 -20.16
CA THR A 70 25.71 -13.88 -19.77
C THR A 70 27.21 -14.11 -19.61
N GLY A 71 27.73 -13.68 -18.47
CA GLY A 71 29.09 -13.91 -18.01
C GLY A 71 29.12 -15.06 -17.00
N LYS A 72 28.69 -16.25 -17.43
CA LYS A 72 29.12 -17.55 -16.87
C LYS A 72 29.24 -17.63 -15.33
N THR A 73 28.14 -17.44 -14.60
CA THR A 73 28.06 -17.81 -13.17
C THR A 73 26.78 -18.62 -12.92
N GLY A 74 26.78 -19.90 -13.30
CA GLY A 74 25.65 -20.83 -13.16
C GLY A 74 25.35 -21.27 -11.72
N LEU A 75 25.33 -20.34 -10.76
CA LEU A 75 25.06 -20.59 -9.34
C LEU A 75 24.05 -19.61 -8.72
N PHE A 76 23.54 -18.64 -9.48
CA PHE A 76 22.69 -17.55 -8.95
C PHE A 76 21.26 -17.53 -9.50
N ASP A 77 20.92 -18.42 -10.43
CA ASP A 77 19.69 -18.31 -11.23
C ASP A 77 18.47 -19.01 -10.63
N ASN A 78 18.54 -19.48 -9.38
CA ASN A 78 17.34 -19.96 -8.70
C ASN A 78 16.74 -18.85 -7.81
N PRO A 79 15.67 -18.15 -8.24
CA PRO A 79 14.98 -17.12 -7.46
C PRO A 79 14.33 -17.66 -6.17
N ASP A 80 14.23 -18.99 -6.05
CA ASP A 80 13.74 -19.69 -4.85
C ASP A 80 14.84 -20.09 -3.87
N SER A 81 16.12 -19.99 -4.26
CA SER A 81 17.22 -20.15 -3.31
C SER A 81 17.29 -18.90 -2.42
N LEU A 82 17.58 -19.03 -1.13
CA LEU A 82 17.80 -17.88 -0.24
C LEU A 82 19.22 -17.30 -0.39
N GLY A 83 20.12 -18.03 -1.06
CA GLY A 83 21.55 -17.79 -1.06
C GLY A 83 22.30 -19.11 -0.87
N TYR A 84 23.57 -19.04 -0.48
CA TYR A 84 24.37 -20.22 -0.17
C TYR A 84 25.22 -20.01 1.08
N TYR A 85 25.50 -21.10 1.79
CA TYR A 85 26.38 -21.10 2.96
C TYR A 85 27.80 -21.46 2.52
N LEU A 86 28.77 -20.72 3.03
CA LEU A 86 30.20 -21.04 3.01
C LEU A 86 30.65 -21.26 4.46
N ASP A 87 31.80 -21.90 4.66
CA ASP A 87 32.42 -22.03 5.99
C ASP A 87 32.67 -20.68 6.68
N SER A 88 32.74 -19.61 5.88
CA SER A 88 32.95 -18.22 6.33
C SER A 88 31.65 -17.44 6.60
N GLY A 89 30.47 -18.00 6.34
CA GLY A 89 29.18 -17.35 6.57
C GLY A 89 28.16 -17.57 5.47
N PHE A 90 27.09 -16.77 5.49
CA PHE A 90 25.99 -16.85 4.53
C PHE A 90 26.13 -15.79 3.43
N VAL A 91 26.14 -16.22 2.17
CA VAL A 91 26.12 -15.32 1.01
C VAL A 91 24.67 -15.12 0.57
N PRO A 92 24.08 -13.92 0.78
CA PRO A 92 22.72 -13.65 0.35
C PRO A 92 22.66 -13.51 -1.17
N ASN A 93 21.59 -14.03 -1.77
CA ASN A 93 21.25 -13.70 -3.14
C ASN A 93 20.64 -12.28 -3.23
N ALA A 94 20.34 -11.83 -4.45
CA ALA A 94 19.77 -10.50 -4.68
C ALA A 94 18.45 -10.28 -3.92
N LYS A 95 17.58 -11.30 -3.84
CA LYS A 95 16.30 -11.25 -3.13
C LYS A 95 16.49 -11.06 -1.62
N VAL A 96 17.41 -11.80 -1.00
CA VAL A 96 17.70 -11.64 0.42
C VAL A 96 18.44 -10.33 0.71
N ALA A 97 19.35 -9.91 -0.17
CA ALA A 97 20.02 -8.62 -0.05
C ALA A 97 19.00 -7.45 -0.08
N TYR A 98 18.01 -7.52 -0.98
CA TYR A 98 16.87 -6.59 -1.02
C TYR A 98 16.06 -6.61 0.28
N GLN A 99 15.69 -7.79 0.78
CA GLN A 99 14.94 -7.89 2.04
C GLN A 99 15.70 -7.30 3.24
N VAL A 100 17.02 -7.54 3.31
CA VAL A 100 17.88 -6.94 4.33
C VAL A 100 17.88 -5.42 4.20
N ALA A 101 18.03 -4.90 2.99
CA ALA A 101 17.98 -3.46 2.75
C ALA A 101 16.64 -2.86 3.17
N MET A 102 15.52 -3.47 2.77
CA MET A 102 14.18 -3.04 3.17
C MET A 102 14.01 -3.04 4.69
N ASN A 103 14.46 -4.08 5.40
CA ASN A 103 14.33 -4.16 6.85
C ASN A 103 15.13 -3.08 7.59
N ILE A 104 16.23 -2.58 7.00
CA ILE A 104 17.06 -1.52 7.57
C ILE A 104 16.51 -0.14 7.21
N LEU A 105 16.18 0.07 5.94
CA LEU A 105 15.76 1.36 5.43
C LEU A 105 14.33 1.69 5.84
N TYR A 106 13.44 0.70 5.94
CA TYR A 106 12.02 0.91 6.21
C TYR A 106 11.75 1.63 7.55
N PRO A 107 12.33 1.23 8.69
CA PRO A 107 12.12 1.94 9.94
C PRO A 107 12.66 3.39 9.94
N ILE A 108 13.68 3.67 9.12
CA ILE A 108 14.36 4.97 9.08
C ILE A 108 13.62 5.94 8.16
N TYR A 109 13.23 5.48 6.96
CA TYR A 109 12.74 6.34 5.90
C TYR A 109 11.25 6.12 5.58
N GLY A 110 10.65 5.01 6.02
CA GLY A 110 9.26 4.65 5.74
C GLY A 110 9.05 4.07 4.33
N TYR A 111 7.93 3.37 4.14
CA TYR A 111 7.64 2.64 2.89
C TYR A 111 7.68 3.53 1.65
N SER A 112 7.13 4.73 1.73
CA SER A 112 6.97 5.63 0.58
C SER A 112 8.29 6.14 0.00
N ARG A 113 9.41 5.96 0.72
CA ARG A 113 10.73 6.49 0.34
C ARG A 113 11.71 5.47 -0.24
N ILE A 114 11.33 4.19 -0.32
CA ILE A 114 12.25 3.09 -0.66
C ILE A 114 11.83 2.36 -1.97
N VAL A 115 10.69 2.71 -2.56
CA VAL A 115 10.04 1.93 -3.65
C VAL A 115 10.72 2.05 -5.03
N LYS A 116 11.95 2.53 -5.14
CA LYS A 116 12.65 2.65 -6.43
C LYS A 116 14.10 2.23 -6.27
N GLU A 117 14.34 0.93 -6.27
CA GLU A 117 15.72 0.45 -6.18
C GLU A 117 16.32 0.19 -7.54
N LYS A 118 17.51 0.75 -7.77
CA LYS A 118 18.42 0.30 -8.82
C LYS A 118 19.57 -0.44 -8.14
N GLN A 119 19.69 -1.74 -8.40
CA GLN A 119 20.85 -2.51 -7.97
C GLN A 119 22.04 -2.11 -8.86
N LEU A 120 23.03 -1.45 -8.27
CA LEU A 120 24.32 -1.26 -8.94
C LEU A 120 25.22 -2.41 -8.50
N MET A 121 25.55 -3.31 -9.43
CA MET A 121 26.45 -4.43 -9.19
C MET A 121 27.90 -3.94 -9.25
N ASP A 122 28.55 -3.81 -8.10
CA ASP A 122 30.00 -3.91 -8.02
C ASP A 122 30.38 -5.33 -7.56
N LYS A 123 31.51 -5.86 -8.04
CA LYS A 123 31.88 -7.28 -7.93
C LYS A 123 31.91 -7.83 -6.49
N GLN A 124 31.92 -6.97 -5.48
CA GLN A 124 32.06 -7.34 -4.07
C GLN A 124 30.93 -6.84 -3.16
N VAL A 125 30.06 -5.95 -3.64
CA VAL A 125 29.07 -5.25 -2.82
C VAL A 125 27.74 -5.15 -3.58
N TRP A 126 26.65 -5.47 -2.90
CA TRP A 126 25.31 -5.08 -3.33
C TRP A 126 25.09 -3.63 -2.96
N ILE A 127 24.84 -2.77 -3.94
CA ILE A 127 24.45 -1.38 -3.71
C ILE A 127 22.96 -1.28 -3.94
N ILE A 128 22.23 -1.01 -2.87
CA ILE A 128 20.79 -0.81 -2.89
C ILE A 128 20.52 0.69 -2.77
N THR A 129 19.77 1.26 -3.71
CA THR A 129 19.45 2.69 -3.75
C THR A 129 17.97 2.93 -3.47
N GLY A 130 17.60 3.96 -2.73
CA GLY A 130 16.22 4.37 -2.50
C GLY A 130 16.02 5.85 -2.84
N PHE A 131 14.85 6.23 -3.36
CA PHE A 131 14.54 7.62 -3.72
C PHE A 131 13.33 8.15 -2.95
N LYS A 132 13.48 9.39 -2.45
CA LYS A 132 12.46 10.13 -1.69
C LYS A 132 11.15 10.34 -2.47
N ASP A 133 11.22 10.58 -3.78
CA ASP A 133 10.13 10.55 -4.76
C ASP A 133 10.73 10.75 -6.18
N SER A 134 9.93 10.67 -7.25
CA SER A 134 10.42 10.90 -8.63
C SER A 134 10.64 12.36 -9.01
N LEU A 135 10.30 13.31 -8.15
CA LEU A 135 10.20 14.74 -8.47
C LEU A 135 11.20 15.60 -7.68
N SER A 136 11.79 15.05 -6.63
CA SER A 136 12.74 15.68 -5.72
C SER A 136 14.16 15.44 -6.20
N LYS A 137 14.86 16.51 -6.55
CA LYS A 137 16.32 16.54 -6.61
C LYS A 137 16.86 16.63 -5.18
N GLY A 138 17.01 15.49 -4.49
CA GLY A 138 17.71 15.46 -3.20
C GLY A 138 17.33 14.28 -2.31
N GLY A 139 18.33 13.44 -2.03
CA GLY A 139 18.26 12.31 -1.10
C GLY A 139 18.09 10.97 -1.81
N VAL A 140 19.18 10.47 -2.39
CA VAL A 140 19.31 9.03 -2.67
C VAL A 140 19.85 8.42 -1.39
N VAL A 141 19.12 7.48 -0.83
CA VAL A 141 19.63 6.64 0.24
C VAL A 141 20.35 5.47 -0.40
N GLU A 142 21.56 5.18 0.06
CA GLU A 142 22.36 4.08 -0.46
C GLU A 142 22.71 3.12 0.68
N LEU A 143 22.47 1.83 0.46
CA LEU A 143 22.86 0.76 1.36
C LEU A 143 23.85 -0.16 0.66
N TYR A 144 25.02 -0.29 1.25
CA TYR A 144 26.10 -1.11 0.75
C TYR A 144 26.16 -2.41 1.56
N LEU A 145 25.84 -3.53 0.93
CA LEU A 145 25.86 -4.86 1.55
C LEU A 145 26.99 -5.70 0.97
N ARG A 146 27.87 -6.21 1.81
CA ARG A 146 28.97 -7.05 1.35
C ARG A 146 28.46 -8.39 0.83
N ARG A 147 28.84 -8.79 -0.39
CA ARG A 147 28.33 -10.04 -1.00
C ARG A 147 28.76 -11.29 -0.24
N LYS A 148 29.98 -11.31 0.31
CA LYS A 148 30.57 -12.53 0.89
C LYS A 148 29.84 -13.04 2.16
N ASP A 149 29.14 -12.16 2.86
CA ASP A 149 28.56 -12.47 4.19
C ASP A 149 27.32 -11.65 4.53
N GLY A 150 26.80 -10.84 3.59
CA GLY A 150 25.64 -9.99 3.83
C GLY A 150 25.85 -8.88 4.86
N LYS A 151 27.10 -8.53 5.21
CA LYS A 151 27.36 -7.47 6.21
C LYS A 151 27.06 -6.10 5.62
N VAL A 152 26.29 -5.29 6.33
CA VAL A 152 26.10 -3.86 6.01
C VAL A 152 27.44 -3.14 6.19
N ILE A 153 27.92 -2.53 5.13
CA ILE A 153 29.16 -1.75 5.09
C ILE A 153 28.86 -0.28 5.39
N LEU A 154 27.85 0.27 4.72
CA LEU A 154 27.50 1.69 4.78
C LEU A 154 26.01 1.87 4.53
N VAL A 155 25.42 2.84 5.23
CA VAL A 155 24.11 3.43 4.95
C VAL A 155 24.35 4.93 4.79
N ALA A 156 24.09 5.47 3.61
CA ALA A 156 24.32 6.87 3.24
C ALA A 156 23.03 7.54 2.78
#